data_AF-A0A2D4LZV5-F1
#
_entry.id   AF-A0A2D4LZV5-F1
#
_cell.length_a   1.000
_cell.length_b   1.000
_cell.length_c   1.000
_cell.angle_alpha   90.00
_cell.angle_beta   90.00
_cell.angle_gamma   90.00
#
_symmetry.space_group_name_H-M   'P 1'
#
loop_
_entity.id
_entity.type
_entity.pdbx_description
1 polymer ?
#
loop_
_entity_poly.entity_id
_entity_poly.type
_entity_poly.pdbx_seq_one_letter_code
_entity_poly.pdbx_strand_id
1 'polypeptide(L)'
;FNLLWLTIPLGVCWCVFLGWIWLDILEVPSENAVPYYNFGVLAFCLSAVIELLGEPFWVLAQIHLLVRLKVIAESLSILCKCILTILLVVLYPHWGLYIFSLAQLLYTTILVSCYIIYFMKFLGSPEGTKKSFPITRMVSFLPALGQNEDIVNWNEARLTWSFFKQSFLKQVLTEGERYVMTFLNVLNFGDQGVYDIINNLGSLTARFIFLPIEESFYVYFAKVLERGKDTKLQKQDVISMAATVLESLLKLVLLIGLTITVFGFAYSQLALDLYGGSMLSSGSGPTLLRWYSLYVLLLAVNGITECFTFASMSKEEVDRYNFVMLALSFAFLCMSYFLTSWLGSIGFVLANCFNMGIRILHSLHYIYRYFGCSPYRPLKGLLISRFLVVVYLISGMSTKVSEVFLCCDKGWMARLIHVTVGALCLTATLTTIFFTETNLIHFVRTHILSRYSKEQLK
;
A
#
# COMPACT_ATOMS: atom_id res chain seq x y z
N PHE A 1 16.89 -27.94 -9.96
CA PHE A 1 17.09 -26.86 -10.97
C PHE A 1 16.05 -26.88 -12.08
N ASN A 2 15.75 -28.02 -12.70
CA ASN A 2 14.77 -28.12 -13.80
C ASN A 2 13.40 -27.48 -13.49
N LEU A 3 12.85 -27.69 -12.29
CA LEU A 3 11.61 -27.04 -11.84
C LEU A 3 11.69 -25.51 -11.82
N LEU A 4 12.83 -24.93 -11.42
CA LEU A 4 13.04 -23.47 -11.44
C LEU A 4 13.07 -22.91 -12.86
N TRP A 5 13.68 -23.65 -13.80
CA TRP A 5 13.74 -23.23 -15.20
C TRP A 5 12.41 -23.27 -15.92
N LEU A 6 11.37 -23.93 -15.38
CA LEU A 6 10.01 -23.85 -15.92
C LEU A 6 9.39 -22.45 -15.80
N THR A 7 9.92 -21.59 -14.93
CA THR A 7 9.46 -20.21 -14.79
C THR A 7 9.62 -19.40 -16.08
N ILE A 8 10.67 -19.64 -16.86
CA ILE A 8 10.96 -18.91 -18.10
C ILE A 8 9.97 -19.24 -19.23
N PRO A 9 9.75 -20.50 -19.65
CA PRO A 9 8.76 -20.79 -20.68
C PRO A 9 7.35 -20.38 -20.24
N LEU A 10 7.00 -20.57 -18.96
CA LEU A 10 5.73 -20.06 -18.42
C LEU A 10 5.66 -18.53 -18.52
N GLY A 11 6.72 -17.83 -18.17
CA GLY A 11 6.83 -16.38 -18.28
C GLY A 11 6.71 -15.88 -19.70
N VAL A 12 7.33 -16.56 -20.67
CA VAL A 12 7.19 -16.26 -22.11
C VAL A 12 5.75 -16.47 -22.56
N CYS A 13 5.10 -17.58 -22.18
CA CYS A 13 3.69 -17.82 -22.48
C CYS A 13 2.80 -16.70 -21.93
N TRP A 14 3.01 -16.28 -20.67
CA TRP A 14 2.27 -15.16 -20.07
C TRP A 14 2.58 -13.83 -20.74
N CYS A 15 3.83 -13.55 -21.11
CA CYS A 15 4.20 -12.32 -21.81
C CYS A 15 3.57 -12.24 -23.20
N VAL A 16 3.51 -13.36 -23.94
CA VAL A 16 2.83 -13.41 -25.24
C VAL A 16 1.33 -13.22 -25.06
N PHE A 17 0.71 -13.93 -24.12
CA PHE A 17 -0.73 -13.84 -23.87
C PHE A 17 -1.15 -12.44 -23.39
N LEU A 18 -0.48 -11.89 -22.39
CA LEU A 18 -0.78 -10.57 -21.86
C LEU A 18 -0.37 -9.47 -22.85
N GLY A 19 0.77 -9.61 -23.54
CA GLY A 19 1.18 -8.68 -24.58
C GLY A 19 0.15 -8.58 -25.70
N TRP A 20 -0.38 -9.72 -26.15
CA TRP A 20 -1.49 -9.75 -27.11
C TRP A 20 -2.74 -9.04 -26.57
N ILE A 21 -3.12 -9.25 -25.31
CA ILE A 21 -4.25 -8.52 -24.70
C ILE A 21 -4.02 -7.00 -24.73
N TRP A 22 -2.83 -6.53 -24.36
CA TRP A 22 -2.51 -5.10 -24.27
C TRP A 22 -2.35 -4.42 -25.64
N LEU A 23 -1.99 -5.17 -26.68
CA LEU A 23 -1.80 -4.66 -28.04
C LEU A 23 -3.07 -4.72 -28.90
N ASP A 24 -3.86 -5.78 -28.76
CA ASP A 24 -4.94 -6.10 -29.71
C ASP A 24 -6.35 -6.14 -29.09
N ILE A 25 -6.48 -6.34 -27.77
CA ILE A 25 -7.80 -6.43 -27.11
C ILE A 25 -8.17 -5.15 -26.36
N LEU A 26 -7.24 -4.62 -25.56
CA LEU A 26 -7.48 -3.40 -24.79
C LEU A 26 -7.41 -2.16 -25.68
N GLU A 27 -8.00 -1.07 -25.20
CA GLU A 27 -8.03 0.19 -25.93
C GLU A 27 -6.61 0.74 -26.07
N VAL A 28 -6.11 0.75 -27.31
CA VAL A 28 -4.78 1.28 -27.62
C VAL A 28 -4.86 2.80 -27.65
N PRO A 29 -4.08 3.52 -26.80
CA PRO A 29 -4.08 4.97 -26.80
C PRO A 29 -3.55 5.50 -28.12
N SER A 30 -4.09 6.64 -28.58
CA SER A 30 -3.61 7.29 -29.81
C SER A 30 -2.11 7.63 -29.69
N GLU A 31 -1.37 7.52 -30.79
CA GLU A 31 0.08 7.77 -30.82
C GLU A 31 0.45 9.21 -30.40
N ASN A 32 -0.46 10.16 -30.63
CA ASN A 32 -0.31 11.55 -30.17
C ASN A 32 -0.42 11.70 -28.65
N ALA A 33 -1.16 10.82 -27.99
CA ALA A 33 -1.36 10.84 -26.54
C ALA A 33 -0.27 10.04 -25.80
N VAL A 34 0.09 8.86 -26.33
CA VAL A 34 1.11 7.98 -25.76
C VAL A 34 2.01 7.47 -26.88
N PRO A 35 3.12 8.16 -27.20
CA PRO A 35 4.03 7.72 -28.24
C PRO A 35 4.76 6.44 -27.83
N TYR A 36 5.11 5.61 -28.83
CA TYR A 36 5.84 4.35 -28.64
C TYR A 36 5.14 3.30 -27.76
N TYR A 37 3.80 3.29 -27.74
CA TYR A 37 3.02 2.33 -26.95
C TYR A 37 3.39 0.86 -27.23
N ASN A 38 3.41 0.46 -28.50
CA ASN A 38 3.74 -0.92 -28.89
C ASN A 38 5.14 -1.34 -28.43
N PHE A 39 6.11 -0.44 -28.58
CA PHE A 39 7.47 -0.68 -28.09
C PHE A 39 7.47 -0.83 -26.56
N GLY A 40 6.76 0.05 -25.85
CA GLY A 40 6.65 -0.01 -24.39
C GLY A 40 6.14 -1.36 -23.89
N VAL A 41 5.03 -1.85 -24.47
CA VAL A 41 4.45 -3.17 -24.11
C VAL A 41 5.47 -4.29 -24.34
N LEU A 42 6.08 -4.35 -25.52
CA LEU A 42 7.07 -5.38 -25.86
C LEU A 42 8.33 -5.29 -24.98
N ALA A 43 8.79 -4.09 -24.68
CA ALA A 43 9.94 -3.84 -23.81
C ALA A 43 9.67 -4.29 -22.37
N PHE A 44 8.47 -4.04 -21.82
CA PHE A 44 8.08 -4.55 -20.52
C PHE A 44 7.99 -6.08 -20.50
N CYS A 45 7.37 -6.70 -21.51
CA CYS A 45 7.35 -8.15 -21.68
C CYS A 45 8.77 -8.73 -21.73
N LEU A 46 9.65 -8.15 -22.54
CA LEU A 46 11.06 -8.56 -22.63
C LEU A 46 11.78 -8.40 -21.29
N SER A 47 11.55 -7.29 -20.58
CA SER A 47 12.16 -7.07 -19.26
C SER A 47 11.75 -8.14 -18.24
N ALA A 48 10.47 -8.55 -18.25
CA ALA A 48 9.97 -9.61 -17.37
C ALA A 48 10.62 -10.96 -17.69
N VAL A 49 10.76 -11.32 -18.96
CA VAL A 49 11.48 -12.54 -19.36
C VAL A 49 12.95 -12.49 -18.94
N ILE A 50 13.63 -11.35 -19.13
CA ILE A 50 15.01 -11.16 -18.68
C ILE A 50 15.11 -11.35 -17.16
N GLU A 51 14.22 -10.75 -16.37
CA GLU A 51 14.21 -10.88 -14.92
C GLU A 51 14.04 -12.35 -14.49
N LEU A 52 13.16 -13.10 -15.16
CA LEU A 52 12.96 -14.53 -14.91
C LEU A 52 14.20 -15.39 -15.25
N LEU A 53 15.07 -14.95 -16.16
CA LEU A 53 16.37 -15.62 -16.38
C LEU A 53 17.29 -15.51 -15.16
N GLY A 54 17.11 -14.47 -14.33
CA GLY A 54 17.84 -14.26 -13.09
C GLY A 54 17.33 -15.11 -11.92
N GLU A 55 16.08 -15.59 -11.98
CA GLU A 55 15.40 -16.25 -10.86
C GLU A 55 16.14 -17.49 -10.31
N PRO A 56 16.70 -18.40 -11.14
CA PRO A 56 17.46 -19.54 -10.64
C PRO A 56 18.68 -19.12 -9.80
N PHE A 57 19.34 -18.03 -10.19
CA PHE A 57 20.48 -17.47 -9.46
C PHE A 57 20.04 -16.80 -8.17
N TRP A 58 18.93 -16.06 -8.21
CA TRP A 58 18.35 -15.39 -7.05
C TRP A 58 17.92 -16.39 -5.97
N VAL A 59 17.17 -17.44 -6.36
CA VAL A 59 16.72 -18.49 -5.43
C VAL A 59 17.91 -19.19 -4.78
N LEU A 60 18.94 -19.50 -5.56
CA LEU A 60 20.14 -20.14 -5.03
C LEU A 60 20.91 -19.22 -4.06
N ALA A 61 21.04 -17.94 -4.40
CA ALA A 61 21.65 -16.95 -3.53
C ALA A 61 20.88 -16.83 -2.20
N GLN A 62 19.55 -16.91 -2.24
CA GLN A 62 18.68 -16.87 -1.06
C GLN A 62 18.84 -18.12 -0.19
N ILE A 63 18.89 -19.33 -0.78
CA ILE A 63 19.08 -20.59 -0.05
C ILE A 63 20.43 -20.59 0.70
N HIS A 64 21.47 -20.01 0.10
CA HIS A 64 22.80 -19.91 0.71
C HIS A 64 23.04 -18.61 1.49
N LEU A 65 21.98 -17.85 1.79
CA LEU A 65 22.02 -16.62 2.60
C LEU A 65 23.05 -15.58 2.11
N LEU A 66 23.21 -15.47 0.79
CA LEU A 66 24.06 -14.44 0.16
C LEU A 66 23.34 -13.08 0.13
N VAL A 67 22.89 -12.61 1.30
CA VAL A 67 22.10 -11.39 1.47
C VAL A 67 22.83 -10.16 0.93
N ARG A 68 24.16 -10.10 1.12
CA ARG A 68 24.97 -8.99 0.61
C ARG A 68 24.94 -8.88 -0.92
N LEU A 69 24.96 -10.01 -1.64
CA LEU A 69 24.84 -10.02 -3.10
C LEU A 69 23.49 -9.43 -3.52
N LYS A 70 22.40 -9.93 -2.91
CA LYS A 70 21.05 -9.46 -3.17
C LYS A 70 20.94 -7.94 -2.98
N VAL A 71 21.35 -7.44 -1.81
CA VAL A 71 21.28 -6.01 -1.49
C VAL A 71 22.07 -5.17 -2.48
N ILE A 72 23.30 -5.57 -2.84
CA ILE A 72 24.13 -4.81 -3.79
C ILE A 72 23.53 -4.84 -5.20
N ALA A 73 23.11 -6.01 -5.68
CA ALA A 73 22.54 -6.17 -7.01
C ALA A 73 21.24 -5.37 -7.17
N GLU A 74 20.30 -5.51 -6.23
CA GLU A 74 19.04 -4.75 -6.24
C GLU A 74 19.29 -3.24 -6.13
N SER A 75 20.15 -2.80 -5.21
CA SER A 75 20.45 -1.38 -5.02
C SER A 75 21.10 -0.75 -6.25
N LEU A 76 22.07 -1.44 -6.87
CA LEU A 76 22.74 -0.95 -8.07
C LEU A 76 21.76 -0.83 -9.24
N SER A 77 20.95 -1.87 -9.47
CA SER A 77 19.95 -1.87 -10.54
C SER A 77 18.92 -0.76 -10.37
N ILE A 78 18.38 -0.58 -9.15
CA ILE A 78 17.42 0.50 -8.85
C ILE A 78 18.08 1.87 -9.06
N LEU A 79 19.31 2.07 -8.58
CA LEU A 79 20.02 3.32 -8.73
C LEU A 79 20.22 3.68 -10.21
N CYS A 80 20.70 2.73 -11.01
CA CYS A 80 20.88 2.92 -12.45
C CYS A 80 19.56 3.20 -13.17
N LYS A 81 18.48 2.48 -12.83
CA LYS A 81 17.12 2.74 -13.35
C LYS A 81 16.68 4.17 -13.06
N CYS A 82 16.82 4.62 -11.81
CA CYS A 82 16.41 5.96 -11.38
C CYS A 82 17.22 7.05 -12.08
N ILE A 83 18.55 6.90 -12.16
CA ILE A 83 19.43 7.85 -12.85
C ILE A 83 19.04 7.95 -14.33
N LEU A 84 18.87 6.82 -15.01
CA LEU A 84 18.48 6.82 -16.41
C LEU A 84 17.09 7.45 -16.62
N THR A 85 16.13 7.11 -15.75
CA THR A 85 14.78 7.68 -15.81
C THR A 85 14.83 9.20 -15.67
N ILE A 86 15.53 9.72 -14.65
CA ILE A 86 15.65 11.16 -14.41
C ILE A 86 16.33 11.85 -15.59
N LEU A 87 17.46 11.32 -16.06
CA LEU A 87 18.21 11.88 -17.18
C LEU A 87 17.33 11.99 -18.44
N LEU A 88 16.65 10.90 -18.80
CA LEU A 88 15.85 10.86 -20.01
C LEU A 88 14.55 11.67 -19.90
N VAL A 89 13.90 11.69 -18.73
CA VAL A 89 12.70 12.53 -18.52
C VAL A 89 13.04 14.02 -18.63
N VAL A 90 14.20 14.44 -18.12
CA VAL A 90 14.66 15.83 -18.23
C VAL A 90 15.03 16.19 -19.67
N LEU A 91 15.67 15.28 -20.42
CA LEU A 91 16.10 15.54 -21.80
C LEU A 91 14.96 15.42 -22.83
N TYR A 92 14.06 14.45 -22.65
CA TYR A 92 13.01 14.08 -23.61
C TYR A 92 11.66 13.83 -22.91
N PRO A 93 11.03 14.87 -22.32
CA PRO A 93 9.82 14.71 -21.49
C PRO A 93 8.62 14.10 -22.22
N HIS A 94 8.56 14.21 -23.56
CA HIS A 94 7.46 13.69 -24.37
C HIS A 94 7.48 12.17 -24.57
N TRP A 95 8.59 11.49 -24.25
CA TRP A 95 8.76 10.05 -24.51
C TRP A 95 8.51 9.19 -23.26
N GLY A 96 7.59 9.62 -22.37
CA GLY A 96 7.41 9.03 -21.04
C GLY A 96 7.42 7.50 -21.01
N LEU A 97 6.50 6.84 -21.73
CA LEU A 97 6.41 5.37 -21.73
C LEU A 97 7.68 4.69 -22.26
N TYR A 98 8.26 5.21 -23.35
CA TYR A 98 9.52 4.71 -23.90
C TYR A 98 10.64 4.76 -22.86
N ILE A 99 10.77 5.90 -22.16
CA ILE A 99 11.78 6.11 -21.12
C ILE A 99 11.63 5.11 -19.97
N PHE A 100 10.41 4.95 -19.45
CA PHE A 100 10.14 4.01 -18.37
C PHE A 100 10.42 2.56 -18.78
N SER A 101 10.07 2.18 -20.02
CA SER A 101 10.32 0.84 -20.54
C SER A 101 11.80 0.56 -20.74
N LEU A 102 12.57 1.52 -21.25
CA LEU A 102 14.03 1.42 -21.40
C LEU A 102 14.73 1.35 -20.05
N ALA A 103 14.30 2.17 -19.08
CA ALA A 103 14.83 2.13 -17.72
C ALA A 103 14.54 0.79 -17.03
N GLN A 104 13.37 0.19 -17.27
CA GLN A 104 13.04 -1.14 -16.76
C GLN A 104 13.92 -2.23 -17.42
N LEU A 105 14.16 -2.16 -18.73
CA LEU A 105 15.09 -3.08 -19.40
C LEU A 105 16.51 -2.96 -18.86
N LEU A 106 16.99 -1.74 -18.59
CA LEU A 106 18.29 -1.51 -17.97
C LEU A 106 18.34 -2.15 -16.57
N TYR A 107 17.30 -1.93 -15.76
CA TYR A 107 17.17 -2.51 -14.42
C TYR A 107 17.33 -4.03 -14.43
N THR A 108 16.51 -4.73 -15.23
CA THR A 108 16.52 -6.21 -15.25
C THR A 108 17.82 -6.75 -15.81
N THR A 109 18.38 -6.09 -16.84
CA THR A 109 19.66 -6.49 -17.43
C THR A 109 20.82 -6.37 -16.45
N ILE A 110 20.91 -5.26 -15.70
CA ILE A 110 21.94 -5.08 -14.66
C ILE A 110 21.74 -6.11 -13.56
N LEU A 111 20.51 -6.32 -13.09
CA LEU A 111 20.21 -7.27 -12.02
C LEU A 111 20.69 -8.67 -12.36
N VAL A 112 20.29 -9.18 -13.53
CA VAL A 112 20.69 -10.51 -14.01
C VAL A 112 22.20 -10.58 -14.24
N SER A 113 22.80 -9.53 -14.81
CA SER A 113 24.25 -9.47 -15.03
C SER A 113 25.03 -9.53 -13.72
N CYS A 114 24.56 -8.86 -12.65
CA CYS A 114 25.18 -8.92 -11.33
C CYS A 114 25.21 -10.36 -10.80
N TYR A 115 24.09 -11.09 -10.90
CA TYR A 115 24.02 -12.49 -10.48
C TYR A 115 24.94 -13.38 -11.31
N ILE A 116 24.89 -13.28 -12.63
CA ILE A 116 25.74 -14.08 -13.53
C ILE A 116 27.22 -13.80 -13.26
N ILE A 117 27.64 -12.53 -13.19
CA ILE A 117 29.02 -12.13 -12.93
C ILE A 117 29.48 -12.61 -11.55
N TYR A 118 28.63 -12.47 -10.53
CA TYR A 118 28.96 -12.94 -9.19
C TYR A 118 29.20 -14.45 -9.19
N PHE A 119 28.26 -15.25 -9.72
CA PHE A 119 28.38 -16.70 -9.72
C PHE A 119 29.54 -17.18 -10.61
N MET A 120 29.80 -16.53 -11.75
CA MET A 120 30.99 -16.81 -12.57
C MET A 120 32.30 -16.64 -11.79
N LYS A 121 32.39 -15.62 -10.92
CA LYS A 121 33.59 -15.39 -10.09
C LYS A 121 33.62 -16.24 -8.82
N PHE A 122 32.46 -16.52 -8.25
CA PHE A 122 32.31 -17.25 -7.00
C PHE A 122 32.55 -18.75 -7.18
N LEU A 123 32.05 -19.33 -8.27
CA LEU A 123 32.25 -20.73 -8.65
C LEU A 123 33.71 -20.93 -9.06
N GLY A 124 34.49 -21.61 -8.19
CA GLY A 124 35.94 -21.80 -8.36
C GLY A 124 36.80 -20.87 -7.51
N SER A 125 36.20 -19.93 -6.78
CA SER A 125 36.91 -19.16 -5.75
C SER A 125 37.19 -20.01 -4.50
N PRO A 126 38.26 -19.74 -3.74
CA PRO A 126 38.53 -20.44 -2.48
C PRO A 126 37.40 -20.28 -1.46
N GLU A 127 36.63 -19.18 -1.53
CA GLU A 127 35.48 -18.94 -0.68
C GLU A 127 34.29 -19.85 -1.03
N GLY A 128 34.06 -20.12 -2.32
CA GLY A 128 33.05 -21.07 -2.79
C GLY A 128 33.38 -22.52 -2.39
N THR A 129 34.65 -22.90 -2.48
CA THR A 129 35.13 -24.23 -2.03
C THR A 129 35.02 -24.38 -0.52
N LYS A 130 35.33 -23.32 0.25
CA LYS A 130 35.22 -23.30 1.72
C LYS A 130 33.78 -23.38 2.22
N LYS A 131 32.81 -22.85 1.45
CA LYS A 131 31.38 -22.93 1.76
C LYS A 131 30.72 -24.25 1.30
N SER A 132 31.49 -25.21 0.79
CA SER A 132 31.01 -26.50 0.26
C SER A 132 29.81 -26.33 -0.68
N PHE A 133 29.89 -25.34 -1.57
CA PHE A 133 28.79 -25.01 -2.45
C PHE A 133 28.49 -26.20 -3.39
N PRO A 134 27.22 -26.63 -3.54
CA PRO A 134 26.87 -27.86 -4.24
C PRO A 134 27.12 -27.78 -5.76
N ILE A 135 27.37 -26.59 -6.29
CA ILE A 135 27.59 -26.34 -7.71
C ILE A 135 29.02 -25.87 -7.93
N THR A 136 29.71 -26.47 -8.91
CA THR A 136 31.12 -26.16 -9.21
C THR A 136 31.30 -25.42 -10.52
N ARG A 137 30.30 -25.44 -11.42
CA ARG A 137 30.37 -24.82 -12.75
C ARG A 137 29.06 -24.13 -13.14
N MET A 138 29.16 -23.08 -13.94
CA MET A 138 28.00 -22.35 -14.49
C MET A 138 27.07 -23.25 -15.32
N VAL A 139 27.61 -24.25 -16.04
CA VAL A 139 26.82 -25.18 -16.85
C VAL A 139 25.84 -26.00 -16.00
N SER A 140 26.17 -26.26 -14.74
CA SER A 140 25.31 -26.97 -13.80
C SER A 140 24.10 -26.14 -13.34
N PHE A 141 24.05 -24.85 -13.65
CA PHE A 141 22.84 -24.05 -13.46
C PHE A 141 21.80 -24.35 -14.52
N LEU A 142 22.19 -24.79 -15.72
CA LEU A 142 21.25 -25.08 -16.82
C LEU A 142 20.39 -26.32 -16.51
N PRO A 143 19.19 -26.40 -17.09
CA PRO A 143 18.35 -27.58 -16.92
C PRO A 143 19.06 -28.82 -17.47
N ALA A 144 19.17 -29.86 -16.65
CA ALA A 144 19.76 -31.14 -17.01
C ALA A 144 18.67 -32.03 -17.60
N LEU A 145 18.71 -32.26 -18.93
CA LEU A 145 17.92 -33.31 -19.58
C LEU A 145 18.71 -34.63 -19.49
N GLY A 146 18.72 -35.24 -18.30
CA GLY A 146 19.26 -36.58 -18.08
C GLY A 146 18.27 -37.67 -18.53
N GLN A 147 18.79 -38.81 -19.01
CA GLN A 147 17.99 -39.92 -19.55
C GLN A 147 17.36 -40.85 -18.51
N ASN A 148 17.63 -40.71 -17.20
CA ASN A 148 17.25 -41.72 -16.19
C ASN A 148 16.81 -41.20 -14.81
N GLU A 149 16.63 -39.88 -14.64
CA GLU A 149 15.99 -39.33 -13.44
C GLU A 149 14.75 -38.55 -13.86
N ASP A 150 13.70 -38.56 -13.03
CA ASP A 150 12.52 -37.74 -13.25
C ASP A 150 12.96 -36.28 -13.48
N ILE A 151 12.75 -35.78 -14.70
CA ILE A 151 13.19 -34.44 -15.14
C ILE A 151 12.72 -33.36 -14.15
N VAL A 152 11.57 -33.59 -13.50
CA VAL A 152 11.02 -32.76 -12.43
C VAL A 152 10.53 -33.66 -11.31
N ASN A 153 10.89 -33.33 -10.06
CA ASN A 153 10.31 -33.97 -8.89
C ASN A 153 8.83 -33.59 -8.76
N TRP A 154 7.94 -34.54 -9.01
CA TRP A 154 6.49 -34.30 -9.02
C TRP A 154 5.91 -33.89 -7.66
N ASN A 155 6.53 -34.32 -6.55
CA ASN A 155 6.10 -33.91 -5.21
C ASN A 155 6.39 -32.42 -4.98
N GLU A 156 7.59 -31.97 -5.35
CA GLU A 156 7.98 -30.56 -5.29
C GLU A 156 7.19 -29.71 -6.29
N ALA A 157 6.88 -30.24 -7.47
CA ALA A 157 6.04 -29.55 -8.46
C ALA A 157 4.60 -29.36 -7.95
N ARG A 158 4.01 -30.38 -7.32
CA ARG A 158 2.66 -30.29 -6.72
C ARG A 158 2.61 -29.28 -5.57
N LEU A 159 3.66 -29.24 -4.75
CA LEU A 159 3.79 -28.26 -3.67
C LEU A 159 3.94 -26.84 -4.25
N THR A 160 4.86 -26.65 -5.20
CA THR A 160 5.07 -25.38 -5.92
C THR A 160 3.79 -24.90 -6.60
N TRP A 161 3.02 -25.79 -7.22
CA TRP A 161 1.72 -25.48 -7.81
C TRP A 161 0.71 -24.99 -6.77
N SER A 162 0.72 -25.59 -5.57
CA SER A 162 -0.16 -25.16 -4.47
C SER A 162 0.21 -23.75 -3.99
N PHE A 163 1.50 -23.44 -3.85
CA PHE A 163 1.96 -22.08 -3.54
C PHE A 163 1.68 -21.10 -4.66
N PHE A 164 1.84 -21.51 -5.93
CA PHE A 164 1.50 -20.68 -7.07
C PHE A 164 0.03 -20.27 -7.06
N LYS A 165 -0.91 -21.21 -6.79
CA LYS A 165 -2.34 -20.89 -6.65
C LYS A 165 -2.60 -19.91 -5.51
N GLN A 166 -1.94 -20.08 -4.37
CA GLN A 166 -2.07 -19.16 -3.23
C GLN A 166 -1.55 -17.76 -3.59
N SER A 167 -0.39 -17.67 -4.24
CA SER A 167 0.17 -16.40 -4.71
C SER A 167 -0.69 -15.74 -5.78
N PHE A 168 -1.25 -16.51 -6.71
CA PHE A 168 -2.16 -15.99 -7.73
C PHE A 168 -3.46 -15.46 -7.12
N LEU A 169 -4.08 -16.21 -6.19
CA LEU A 169 -5.26 -15.75 -5.46
C LEU A 169 -4.94 -14.48 -4.66
N LYS A 170 -3.79 -14.45 -3.99
CA LYS A 170 -3.31 -13.27 -3.26
C LYS A 170 -3.13 -12.07 -4.20
N GLN A 171 -2.57 -12.28 -5.38
CA GLN A 171 -2.40 -11.24 -6.40
C GLN A 171 -3.75 -10.67 -6.84
N VAL A 172 -4.74 -11.52 -7.14
CA VAL A 172 -6.10 -11.07 -7.51
C VAL A 172 -6.79 -10.32 -6.36
N LEU A 173 -6.62 -10.77 -5.12
CA LEU A 173 -7.21 -10.10 -3.96
C LEU A 173 -6.54 -8.77 -3.62
N THR A 174 -5.25 -8.61 -3.93
CA THR A 174 -4.47 -7.41 -3.58
C THR A 174 -4.53 -6.37 -4.69
N GLU A 175 -4.39 -6.81 -5.95
CA GLU A 175 -4.33 -5.95 -7.13
C GLU A 175 -5.63 -6.00 -7.95
N GLY A 176 -6.69 -6.64 -7.44
CA GLY A 176 -8.00 -6.73 -8.10
C GLY A 176 -8.59 -5.36 -8.45
N GLU A 177 -8.35 -4.36 -7.61
CA GLU A 177 -8.66 -2.95 -7.89
C GLU A 177 -8.00 -2.47 -9.19
N ARG A 178 -6.70 -2.74 -9.38
CA ARG A 178 -5.98 -2.36 -10.60
C ARG A 178 -6.47 -3.14 -11.80
N TYR A 179 -6.79 -4.42 -11.64
CA TYR A 179 -7.38 -5.23 -12.71
C TYR A 179 -8.74 -4.68 -13.16
N VAL A 180 -9.60 -4.23 -12.24
CA VAL A 180 -10.85 -3.55 -12.58
C VAL A 180 -10.58 -2.27 -13.38
N MET A 181 -9.62 -1.45 -12.96
CA MET A 181 -9.27 -0.22 -13.68
C MET A 181 -8.72 -0.50 -15.09
N THR A 182 -7.86 -1.51 -15.24
CA THR A 182 -7.21 -1.84 -16.50
C THR A 182 -8.11 -2.58 -17.48
N PHE A 183 -8.83 -3.62 -17.05
CA PHE A 183 -9.52 -4.52 -17.98
C PHE A 183 -10.96 -4.09 -18.32
N LEU A 184 -11.59 -3.27 -17.48
CA LEU A 184 -12.98 -2.85 -17.69
C LEU A 184 -13.10 -1.46 -18.32
N ASN A 185 -11.97 -0.84 -18.73
CA ASN A 185 -11.88 0.48 -19.34
C ASN A 185 -12.76 1.55 -18.66
N VAL A 186 -12.92 1.46 -17.34
CA VAL A 186 -13.86 2.34 -16.61
C VAL A 186 -13.29 3.75 -16.45
N LEU A 187 -11.96 3.90 -16.60
CA LEU A 187 -11.22 5.15 -16.51
C LEU A 187 -10.28 5.28 -17.70
N ASN A 188 -10.17 6.48 -18.26
CA ASN A 188 -9.12 6.80 -19.24
C ASN A 188 -7.74 6.77 -18.57
N PHE A 189 -6.68 6.45 -19.32
CA PHE A 189 -5.30 6.39 -18.84
C PHE A 189 -4.84 7.64 -18.08
N GLY A 190 -5.27 8.83 -18.51
CA GLY A 190 -4.96 10.08 -17.81
C GLY A 190 -5.54 10.13 -16.39
N ASP A 191 -6.81 9.74 -16.24
CA ASP A 191 -7.51 9.69 -14.96
C ASP A 191 -6.98 8.57 -14.05
N GLN A 192 -6.52 7.45 -14.63
CA GLN A 192 -5.81 6.40 -13.90
C GLN A 192 -4.48 6.91 -13.36
N GLY A 193 -3.71 7.67 -14.16
CA GLY A 193 -2.46 8.28 -13.72
C GLY A 193 -2.65 9.29 -12.58
N VAL A 194 -3.67 10.16 -12.68
CA VAL A 194 -4.03 11.10 -11.60
C VAL A 194 -4.49 10.34 -10.35
N TYR A 195 -5.28 9.28 -10.52
CA TYR A 195 -5.70 8.41 -9.42
C TYR A 195 -4.52 7.77 -8.71
N ASP A 196 -3.59 7.17 -9.44
CA ASP A 196 -2.42 6.50 -8.87
C ASP A 196 -1.52 7.47 -8.10
N ILE A 197 -1.32 8.69 -8.60
CA ILE A 197 -0.55 9.72 -7.89
C ILE A 197 -1.24 10.08 -6.58
N ILE A 198 -2.54 10.33 -6.61
CA ILE A 198 -3.31 10.72 -5.41
C ILE A 198 -3.42 9.57 -4.42
N ASN A 199 -3.59 8.34 -4.88
CA ASN A 199 -3.60 7.15 -4.04
C ASN A 199 -2.25 6.97 -3.34
N ASN A 200 -1.14 7.18 -4.06
CA ASN A 200 0.20 7.12 -3.46
C ASN A 200 0.47 8.26 -2.48
N LEU A 201 0.04 9.50 -2.78
CA LEU A 201 0.17 10.65 -1.89
C LEU A 201 -0.71 10.51 -0.63
N GLY A 202 -1.98 10.20 -0.82
CA GLY A 202 -2.96 10.10 0.26
C GLY A 202 -2.67 8.91 1.19
N SER A 203 -2.18 7.79 0.66
CA SER A 203 -1.81 6.64 1.49
C SER A 203 -0.54 6.86 2.35
N LEU A 204 0.22 7.94 2.15
CA LEU A 204 1.41 8.22 2.97
C LEU A 204 1.07 8.34 4.46
N THR A 205 -0.03 8.99 4.81
CA THR A 205 -0.47 9.07 6.21
C THR A 205 -0.77 7.68 6.76
N ALA A 206 -1.48 6.85 6.01
CA ALA A 206 -1.77 5.48 6.44
C ALA A 206 -0.48 4.66 6.62
N ARG A 207 0.48 4.77 5.68
CA ARG A 207 1.76 4.04 5.72
C ARG A 207 2.68 4.48 6.84
N PHE A 208 2.80 5.78 7.10
CA PHE A 208 3.79 6.31 8.05
C PHE A 208 3.24 6.58 9.45
N ILE A 209 1.93 6.77 9.60
CA ILE A 209 1.31 7.08 10.89
C ILE A 209 0.47 5.90 11.36
N PHE A 210 -0.53 5.47 10.58
CA PHE A 210 -1.50 4.49 11.07
C PHE A 210 -0.94 3.07 11.12
N LEU A 211 -0.21 2.63 10.10
CA LEU A 211 0.34 1.28 10.02
C LEU A 211 1.30 0.95 11.19
N PRO A 212 2.29 1.79 11.55
CA PRO A 212 3.14 1.51 12.72
C PRO A 212 2.37 1.47 14.05
N ILE A 213 1.33 2.31 14.20
CA ILE A 213 0.45 2.29 15.37
C ILE A 213 -0.33 0.98 15.39
N GLU A 214 -0.93 0.60 14.27
CA GLU A 214 -1.71 -0.63 14.11
C GLU A 214 -0.90 -1.87 14.48
N GLU A 215 0.30 -2.04 13.90
CA GLU A 215 1.18 -3.18 14.17
C GLU A 215 1.63 -3.22 15.64
N SER A 216 2.00 -2.05 16.19
CA SER A 216 2.45 -1.95 17.58
C SER A 216 1.36 -2.35 18.57
N PHE A 217 0.12 -1.89 18.33
CA PHE A 217 -1.00 -2.15 19.23
C PHE A 217 -1.66 -3.50 18.98
N TYR A 218 -1.58 -4.05 17.77
CA TYR A 218 -1.90 -5.45 17.51
C TYR A 218 -1.07 -6.37 18.41
N VAL A 219 0.25 -6.18 18.44
CA VAL A 219 1.16 -6.97 19.29
C VAL A 219 0.86 -6.75 20.77
N TYR A 220 0.51 -5.54 21.18
CA TYR A 220 0.08 -5.25 22.54
C TYR A 220 -1.18 -6.04 22.92
N PHE A 221 -2.27 -5.92 22.15
CA PHE A 221 -3.52 -6.60 22.46
C PHE A 221 -3.36 -8.12 22.42
N ALA A 222 -2.61 -8.66 21.46
CA ALA A 222 -2.37 -10.10 21.34
C ALA A 222 -1.56 -10.70 22.50
N LYS A 223 -0.77 -9.88 23.22
CA LYS A 223 -0.03 -10.30 24.42
C LYS A 223 -0.83 -10.15 25.71
N VAL A 224 -1.70 -9.15 25.75
CA VAL A 224 -2.49 -8.79 26.94
C VAL A 224 -3.76 -9.62 27.04
N LEU A 225 -4.40 -9.91 25.91
CA LEU A 225 -5.66 -10.66 25.84
C LEU A 225 -5.41 -12.14 25.54
N GLU A 226 -6.22 -13.01 26.14
CA GLU A 226 -6.31 -14.41 25.74
C GLU A 226 -7.26 -14.54 24.54
N ARG A 227 -6.75 -15.05 23.41
CA ARG A 227 -7.53 -15.25 22.17
C ARG A 227 -8.72 -16.18 22.38
N GLY A 228 -9.87 -15.82 21.83
CA GLY A 228 -11.09 -16.64 21.82
C GLY A 228 -11.75 -16.84 23.18
N LYS A 229 -11.34 -16.07 24.21
CA LYS A 229 -11.86 -16.18 25.57
C LYS A 229 -12.74 -14.99 25.93
N ASP A 230 -13.92 -15.28 26.49
CA ASP A 230 -14.87 -14.24 26.91
C ASP A 230 -14.31 -13.31 27.99
N THR A 231 -14.74 -12.05 27.97
CA THR A 231 -14.33 -11.00 28.93
C THR A 231 -14.58 -11.36 30.40
N LYS A 232 -15.55 -12.23 30.71
CA LYS A 232 -15.84 -12.71 32.07
C LYS A 232 -14.80 -13.70 32.60
N LEU A 233 -14.15 -14.45 31.71
CA LEU A 233 -13.20 -15.51 32.06
C LEU A 233 -11.76 -14.98 32.12
N GLN A 234 -11.57 -13.70 31.82
CA GLN A 234 -10.28 -13.00 31.86
C GLN A 234 -10.18 -12.11 33.10
N LYS A 235 -8.94 -11.77 33.50
CA LYS A 235 -8.69 -10.86 34.62
C LYS A 235 -9.29 -9.49 34.32
N GLN A 236 -10.13 -8.97 35.22
CA GLN A 236 -10.86 -7.72 34.97
C GLN A 236 -9.93 -6.51 34.80
N ASP A 237 -8.80 -6.47 35.52
CA ASP A 237 -7.80 -5.40 35.37
C ASP A 237 -7.19 -5.35 33.96
N VAL A 238 -6.98 -6.53 33.35
CA VAL A 238 -6.43 -6.68 32.00
C VAL A 238 -7.44 -6.20 30.96
N ILE A 239 -8.71 -6.58 31.11
CA ILE A 239 -9.81 -6.13 30.24
C ILE A 239 -10.02 -4.61 30.37
N SER A 240 -9.97 -4.07 31.58
CA SER A 240 -10.04 -2.62 31.85
C SER A 240 -8.93 -1.86 31.14
N MET A 241 -7.70 -2.37 31.23
CA MET A 241 -6.54 -1.76 30.58
C MET A 241 -6.68 -1.81 29.06
N ALA A 242 -7.02 -2.96 28.49
CA ALA A 242 -7.23 -3.11 27.06
C ALA A 242 -8.35 -2.19 26.54
N ALA A 243 -9.47 -2.07 27.27
CA ALA A 243 -10.55 -1.16 26.92
C ALA A 243 -10.10 0.30 26.95
N THR A 244 -9.37 0.73 27.97
CA THR A 244 -8.88 2.11 28.11
C THR A 244 -7.89 2.47 27.00
N VAL A 245 -7.00 1.54 26.66
CA VAL A 245 -6.05 1.69 25.55
C VAL A 245 -6.79 1.76 24.22
N LEU A 246 -7.74 0.86 23.97
CA LEU A 246 -8.54 0.87 22.74
C LEU A 246 -9.35 2.17 22.59
N GLU A 247 -9.98 2.64 23.67
CA GLU A 247 -10.71 3.91 23.68
C GLU A 247 -9.81 5.08 23.31
N SER A 248 -8.63 5.15 23.92
CA SER A 248 -7.64 6.21 23.67
C SER A 248 -7.11 6.15 22.24
N LEU A 249 -6.87 4.96 21.69
CA LEU A 249 -6.40 4.78 20.31
C LEU A 249 -7.46 5.16 19.29
N LEU A 250 -8.70 4.70 19.45
CA LEU A 250 -9.81 5.08 18.58
C LEU A 250 -9.99 6.60 18.55
N LYS A 251 -9.90 7.24 19.71
CA LYS A 251 -9.95 8.69 19.82
C LYS A 251 -8.78 9.37 19.11
N LEU A 252 -7.56 8.88 19.30
CA LEU A 252 -6.35 9.41 18.67
C LEU A 252 -6.47 9.40 17.14
N VAL A 253 -6.74 8.22 16.57
CA VAL A 253 -6.77 8.04 15.11
C VAL A 253 -7.96 8.75 14.49
N LEU A 254 -9.10 8.84 15.20
CA LEU A 254 -10.25 9.62 14.76
C LEU A 254 -9.90 11.11 14.65
N LEU A 255 -9.25 11.69 15.67
CA LEU A 255 -8.88 13.11 15.66
C LEU A 255 -7.82 13.42 14.59
N ILE A 256 -6.85 12.53 14.38
CA ILE A 256 -5.88 12.66 13.28
C ILE A 256 -6.60 12.60 11.94
N GLY A 257 -7.44 11.57 11.73
CA GLY A 257 -8.21 11.39 10.51
C GLY A 257 -9.12 12.59 10.20
N LEU A 258 -9.86 13.10 11.19
CA LEU A 258 -10.75 14.25 11.02
C LEU A 258 -10.00 15.53 10.70
N THR A 259 -8.83 15.74 11.33
CA THR A 259 -7.95 16.86 10.99
C THR A 259 -7.54 16.77 9.52
N ILE A 260 -7.12 15.59 9.05
CA ILE A 260 -6.77 15.39 7.64
C ILE A 260 -7.98 15.61 6.73
N THR A 261 -9.17 15.11 7.09
CA THR A 261 -10.37 15.32 6.27
C THR A 261 -10.74 16.79 6.18
N VAL A 262 -10.81 17.52 7.31
CA VAL A 262 -11.25 18.92 7.35
C VAL A 262 -10.28 19.84 6.61
N PHE A 263 -8.98 19.73 6.88
CA PHE A 263 -7.98 20.58 6.24
C PHE A 263 -7.65 20.08 4.83
N GLY A 264 -7.55 18.78 4.62
CA GLY A 264 -7.32 18.18 3.30
C GLY A 264 -8.37 18.64 2.29
N PHE A 265 -9.63 18.83 2.70
CA PHE A 265 -10.68 19.26 1.78
C PHE A 265 -10.44 20.65 1.16
N ALA A 266 -10.00 21.62 1.98
CA ALA A 266 -9.77 23.00 1.56
C ALA A 266 -8.37 23.21 0.94
N TYR A 267 -7.39 22.38 1.30
CA TYR A 267 -6.00 22.54 0.84
C TYR A 267 -5.61 21.61 -0.31
N SER A 268 -6.50 20.71 -0.77
CA SER A 268 -6.20 19.74 -1.84
C SER A 268 -5.70 20.40 -3.12
N GLN A 269 -6.34 21.48 -3.58
CA GLN A 269 -5.93 22.16 -4.81
C GLN A 269 -4.54 22.79 -4.67
N LEU A 270 -4.30 23.50 -3.56
CA LEU A 270 -2.98 24.11 -3.30
C LEU A 270 -1.89 23.03 -3.16
N ALA A 271 -2.16 21.94 -2.44
CA ALA A 271 -1.20 20.87 -2.23
C ALA A 271 -0.80 20.20 -3.55
N LEU A 272 -1.76 19.92 -4.43
CA LEU A 272 -1.48 19.36 -5.75
C LEU A 272 -0.77 20.35 -6.67
N ASP A 273 -1.10 21.64 -6.60
CA ASP A 273 -0.43 22.68 -7.40
C ASP A 273 1.03 22.84 -6.99
N LEU A 274 1.33 22.77 -5.69
CA LEU A 274 2.71 22.80 -5.19
C LEU A 274 3.49 21.53 -5.57
N TYR A 275 2.80 20.38 -5.65
CA TYR A 275 3.45 19.10 -5.91
C TYR A 275 3.69 18.83 -7.40
N GLY A 276 2.68 19.01 -8.25
CA GLY A 276 2.72 18.70 -9.68
C GLY A 276 2.20 19.80 -10.59
N GLY A 277 1.99 21.01 -10.07
CA GLY A 277 1.51 22.16 -10.84
C GLY A 277 0.10 21.96 -11.41
N SER A 278 -0.21 22.71 -12.47
CA SER A 278 -1.50 22.68 -13.15
C SER A 278 -1.88 21.30 -13.68
N MET A 279 -0.93 20.41 -13.92
CA MET A 279 -1.21 19.03 -14.35
C MET A 279 -2.07 18.27 -13.33
N LEU A 280 -1.82 18.48 -12.04
CA LEU A 280 -2.56 17.80 -10.95
C LEU A 280 -3.59 18.71 -10.29
N SER A 281 -3.39 20.02 -10.31
CA SER A 281 -4.31 20.97 -9.69
C SER A 281 -5.48 21.36 -10.60
N SER A 282 -5.37 21.13 -11.91
CA SER A 282 -6.50 21.23 -12.84
C SER A 282 -7.17 19.86 -13.04
N GLY A 283 -8.47 19.87 -13.38
CA GLY A 283 -9.23 18.64 -13.63
C GLY A 283 -9.72 17.92 -12.36
N SER A 284 -9.67 16.58 -12.38
CA SER A 284 -10.25 15.70 -11.35
C SER A 284 -9.41 15.60 -10.07
N GLY A 285 -8.13 15.98 -10.13
CA GLY A 285 -7.15 15.81 -9.05
C GLY A 285 -7.57 16.39 -7.69
N PRO A 286 -7.89 17.68 -7.57
CA PRO A 286 -8.26 18.26 -6.29
C PRO A 286 -9.49 17.59 -5.67
N THR A 287 -10.50 17.28 -6.48
CA THR A 287 -11.72 16.61 -6.01
C THR A 287 -11.42 15.18 -5.57
N LEU A 288 -10.53 14.48 -6.26
CA LEU A 288 -10.12 13.14 -5.88
C LEU A 288 -9.37 13.14 -4.54
N LEU A 289 -8.42 14.06 -4.33
CA LEU A 289 -7.69 14.19 -3.06
C LEU A 289 -8.60 14.59 -1.89
N ARG A 290 -9.65 15.39 -2.15
CA ARG A 290 -10.69 15.71 -1.16
C ARG A 290 -11.42 14.46 -0.66
N TRP A 291 -11.90 13.62 -1.58
CA TRP A 291 -12.54 12.35 -1.23
C TRP A 291 -11.56 11.36 -0.62
N TYR A 292 -10.31 11.36 -1.08
CA TYR A 292 -9.26 10.55 -0.47
C TYR A 292 -8.98 10.99 0.98
N SER A 293 -9.07 12.29 1.29
CA SER A 293 -8.92 12.78 2.66
C SER A 293 -10.03 12.26 3.60
N LEU A 294 -11.23 11.98 3.08
CA LEU A 294 -12.27 11.25 3.81
C LEU A 294 -11.93 9.75 3.92
N TYR A 295 -11.40 9.16 2.86
CA TYR A 295 -10.96 7.77 2.87
C TYR A 295 -9.87 7.51 3.93
N VAL A 296 -8.93 8.45 4.12
CA VAL A 296 -7.88 8.38 5.16
C VAL A 296 -8.49 8.30 6.57
N LEU A 297 -9.59 9.00 6.85
CA LEU A 297 -10.30 8.88 8.13
C LEU A 297 -10.87 7.46 8.32
N LEU A 298 -11.43 6.85 7.28
CA LEU A 298 -11.93 5.48 7.35
C LEU A 298 -10.79 4.48 7.54
N LEU A 299 -9.66 4.63 6.84
CA LEU A 299 -8.45 3.82 7.06
C LEU A 299 -7.98 3.89 8.52
N ALA A 300 -7.97 5.10 9.10
CA ALA A 300 -7.55 5.32 10.48
C ALA A 300 -8.39 4.51 11.48
N VAL A 301 -9.73 4.60 11.36
CA VAL A 301 -10.66 3.87 12.23
C VAL A 301 -10.62 2.37 11.96
N ASN A 302 -10.57 1.97 10.68
CA ASN A 302 -10.52 0.57 10.28
C ASN A 302 -9.30 -0.13 10.89
N GLY A 303 -8.09 0.42 10.73
CA GLY A 303 -6.86 -0.20 11.22
C GLY A 303 -6.91 -0.52 12.72
N ILE A 304 -7.32 0.42 13.58
CA ILE A 304 -7.40 0.18 15.03
C ILE A 304 -8.54 -0.78 15.40
N THR A 305 -9.71 -0.67 14.77
CA THR A 305 -10.81 -1.59 15.07
C THR A 305 -10.46 -3.02 14.65
N GLU A 306 -9.90 -3.21 13.46
CA GLU A 306 -9.50 -4.52 12.97
C GLU A 306 -8.35 -5.12 13.77
N CYS A 307 -7.32 -4.33 14.09
CA CYS A 307 -6.17 -4.86 14.83
C CYS A 307 -6.60 -5.40 16.20
N PHE A 308 -7.52 -4.74 16.89
CA PHE A 308 -8.10 -5.25 18.13
C PHE A 308 -8.87 -6.55 17.88
N THR A 309 -9.77 -6.57 16.89
CA THR A 309 -10.57 -7.78 16.60
C THR A 309 -9.70 -8.99 16.25
N PHE A 310 -8.69 -8.81 15.42
CA PHE A 310 -7.78 -9.89 15.05
C PHE A 310 -6.90 -10.35 16.22
N ALA A 311 -6.58 -9.46 17.15
CA ALA A 311 -5.85 -9.80 18.36
C ALA A 311 -6.69 -10.60 19.36
N SER A 312 -8.01 -10.37 19.41
CA SER A 312 -8.91 -11.05 20.36
C SER A 312 -9.57 -12.32 19.81
N MET A 313 -9.79 -12.41 18.50
CA MET A 313 -10.54 -13.52 17.87
C MET A 313 -9.86 -14.89 18.04
N SER A 314 -10.69 -15.94 18.18
CA SER A 314 -10.25 -17.34 18.04
C SER A 314 -9.87 -17.67 16.60
N LYS A 315 -9.22 -18.82 16.39
CA LYS A 315 -8.88 -19.27 15.03
C LYS A 315 -10.13 -19.46 14.15
N GLU A 316 -11.18 -20.05 14.71
CA GLU A 316 -12.45 -20.31 14.02
C GLU A 316 -13.18 -19.01 13.67
N GLU A 317 -13.07 -17.99 14.53
CA GLU A 317 -13.60 -16.66 14.25
C GLU A 317 -12.81 -15.95 13.14
N VAL A 318 -11.47 -16.05 13.15
CA VAL A 318 -10.61 -15.52 12.09
C VAL A 318 -10.90 -16.19 10.75
N ASP A 319 -11.06 -17.51 10.71
CA ASP A 319 -11.38 -18.24 9.47
C ASP A 319 -12.74 -17.82 8.92
N ARG A 320 -13.74 -17.64 9.79
CA ARG A 320 -15.06 -17.11 9.40
C ARG A 320 -14.97 -15.67 8.91
N TYR A 321 -14.17 -14.84 9.58
CA TYR A 321 -13.93 -13.46 9.16
C TYR A 321 -13.29 -13.40 7.78
N ASN A 322 -12.28 -14.22 7.52
CA ASN A 322 -11.62 -14.31 6.21
C ASN A 322 -12.59 -14.71 5.10
N PHE A 323 -13.54 -15.61 5.39
CA PHE A 323 -14.59 -15.96 4.42
C PHE A 323 -15.55 -14.79 4.16
N VAL A 324 -15.97 -14.06 5.21
CA VAL A 324 -16.78 -12.84 5.06
C VAL A 324 -16.02 -11.78 4.26
N MET A 325 -14.73 -11.58 4.54
CA MET A 325 -13.86 -10.66 3.82
C MET A 325 -13.75 -11.02 2.34
N LEU A 326 -13.67 -12.31 2.00
CA LEU A 326 -13.67 -12.76 0.60
C LEU A 326 -14.96 -12.37 -0.12
N ALA A 327 -16.12 -12.55 0.53
CA ALA A 327 -17.41 -12.13 -0.02
C ALA A 327 -17.51 -10.60 -0.16
N LEU A 328 -16.99 -9.85 0.81
CA LEU A 328 -16.92 -8.38 0.76
C LEU A 328 -16.00 -7.89 -0.36
N SER A 329 -14.88 -8.55 -0.62
CA SER A 329 -14.00 -8.23 -1.75
C SER A 329 -14.71 -8.37 -3.09
N PHE A 330 -15.55 -9.40 -3.26
CA PHE A 330 -16.37 -9.53 -4.47
C PHE A 330 -17.41 -8.39 -4.58
N ALA A 331 -18.10 -8.08 -3.49
CA ALA A 331 -19.05 -6.95 -3.45
C ALA A 331 -18.36 -5.60 -3.75
N PHE A 332 -17.16 -5.40 -3.22
CA PHE A 332 -16.32 -4.25 -3.52
C PHE A 332 -15.98 -4.17 -5.02
N LEU A 333 -15.55 -5.25 -5.66
CA LEU A 333 -15.25 -5.24 -7.10
C LEU A 333 -16.50 -4.85 -7.94
N CYS A 334 -17.67 -5.40 -7.61
CA CYS A 334 -18.92 -5.02 -8.28
C CYS A 334 -19.29 -3.55 -8.05
N MET A 335 -19.15 -3.06 -6.82
CA MET A 335 -19.46 -1.68 -6.46
C MET A 335 -18.48 -0.71 -7.12
N SER A 336 -17.19 -1.04 -7.15
CA SER A 336 -16.14 -0.27 -7.82
C SER A 336 -16.44 -0.15 -9.30
N TYR A 337 -16.84 -1.23 -9.98
CA TYR A 337 -17.28 -1.14 -11.37
C TYR A 337 -18.44 -0.15 -11.54
N PHE A 338 -19.53 -0.33 -10.79
CA PHE A 338 -20.73 0.51 -10.91
C PHE A 338 -20.47 2.00 -10.60
N LEU A 339 -19.82 2.30 -9.47
CA LEU A 339 -19.53 3.68 -9.07
C LEU A 339 -18.54 4.35 -10.00
N THR A 340 -17.53 3.64 -10.46
CA THR A 340 -16.52 4.20 -11.37
C THR A 340 -17.15 4.50 -12.74
N SER A 341 -18.08 3.66 -13.22
CA SER A 341 -18.82 3.96 -14.44
C SER A 341 -19.67 5.23 -14.34
N TRP A 342 -20.13 5.60 -13.13
CA TRP A 342 -20.98 6.76 -12.93
C TRP A 342 -20.23 8.05 -12.55
N LEU A 343 -19.19 7.93 -11.72
CA LEU A 343 -18.49 9.06 -11.10
C LEU A 343 -16.99 9.12 -11.46
N GLY A 344 -16.52 8.29 -12.39
CA GLY A 344 -15.10 8.20 -12.76
C GLY A 344 -14.22 7.83 -11.57
N SER A 345 -13.00 8.37 -11.51
CA SER A 345 -12.00 8.00 -10.48
C SER A 345 -12.48 8.29 -9.06
N ILE A 346 -13.39 9.25 -8.89
CA ILE A 346 -14.02 9.57 -7.61
C ILE A 346 -14.91 8.41 -7.16
N GLY A 347 -15.66 7.81 -8.08
CA GLY A 347 -16.47 6.62 -7.83
C GLY A 347 -15.63 5.47 -7.27
N PHE A 348 -14.41 5.32 -7.78
CA PHE A 348 -13.47 4.34 -7.29
C PHE A 348 -13.07 4.58 -5.81
N VAL A 349 -12.70 5.81 -5.44
CA VAL A 349 -12.40 6.18 -4.04
C VAL A 349 -13.62 5.95 -3.14
N LEU A 350 -14.83 6.27 -3.62
CA LEU A 350 -16.07 6.07 -2.88
C LEU A 350 -16.39 4.58 -2.67
N ALA A 351 -16.12 3.72 -3.65
CA ALA A 351 -16.27 2.28 -3.49
C ALA A 351 -15.30 1.72 -2.43
N ASN A 352 -14.07 2.25 -2.39
CA ASN A 352 -13.11 1.97 -1.33
C ASN A 352 -13.58 2.48 0.05
N CYS A 353 -14.20 3.66 0.11
CA CYS A 353 -14.83 4.16 1.33
C CYS A 353 -15.97 3.24 1.80
N PHE A 354 -16.80 2.76 0.88
CA PHE A 354 -17.88 1.82 1.18
C PHE A 354 -17.35 0.50 1.73
N ASN A 355 -16.32 -0.07 1.09
CA ASN A 355 -15.64 -1.29 1.55
C ASN A 355 -15.09 -1.13 2.97
N MET A 356 -14.36 -0.04 3.24
CA MET A 356 -13.86 0.27 4.59
C MET A 356 -15.00 0.51 5.58
N GLY A 357 -16.11 1.13 5.15
CA GLY A 357 -17.30 1.32 5.97
C GLY A 357 -17.89 0.00 6.46
N ILE A 358 -18.07 -1.00 5.58
CA ILE A 358 -18.58 -2.32 5.97
C ILE A 358 -17.61 -3.02 6.92
N ARG A 359 -16.30 -2.96 6.62
CA ARG A 359 -15.26 -3.55 7.49
C ARG A 359 -15.28 -2.94 8.89
N ILE A 360 -15.36 -1.61 8.99
CA ILE A 360 -15.52 -0.90 10.27
C ILE A 360 -16.79 -1.38 10.98
N LEU A 361 -17.94 -1.43 10.30
CA LEU A 361 -19.19 -1.88 10.92
C LEU A 361 -19.09 -3.30 11.48
N HIS A 362 -18.46 -4.22 10.75
CA HIS A 362 -18.23 -5.58 11.22
C HIS A 362 -17.33 -5.61 12.47
N SER A 363 -16.21 -4.88 12.45
CA SER A 363 -15.28 -4.80 13.59
C SER A 363 -15.92 -4.12 14.81
N LEU A 364 -16.70 -3.06 14.60
CA LEU A 364 -17.47 -2.40 15.67
C LEU A 364 -18.53 -3.33 16.27
N HIS A 365 -19.23 -4.12 15.43
CA HIS A 365 -20.18 -5.12 15.90
C HIS A 365 -19.49 -6.17 16.79
N TYR A 366 -18.31 -6.66 16.37
CA TYR A 366 -17.52 -7.58 17.17
C TYR A 366 -17.09 -6.95 18.50
N ILE A 367 -16.50 -5.76 18.49
CA ILE A 367 -16.05 -5.05 19.71
C ILE A 367 -17.23 -4.82 20.65
N TYR A 368 -18.37 -4.39 20.14
CA TYR A 368 -19.58 -4.18 20.93
C TYR A 368 -20.04 -5.47 21.61
N ARG A 369 -20.04 -6.60 20.89
CA ARG A 369 -20.38 -7.92 21.44
C ARG A 369 -19.37 -8.41 22.46
N TYR A 370 -18.07 -8.25 22.18
CA TYR A 370 -16.98 -8.67 23.05
C TYR A 370 -17.06 -8.00 24.44
N PHE A 371 -17.29 -6.68 24.46
CA PHE A 371 -17.45 -5.92 25.71
C PHE A 371 -18.89 -5.88 26.24
N GLY A 372 -19.87 -6.50 25.58
CA GLY A 372 -21.30 -6.40 25.93
C GLY A 372 -21.64 -6.92 27.33
N CYS A 373 -20.87 -7.90 27.81
CA CYS A 373 -20.98 -8.46 29.16
C CYS A 373 -20.09 -7.77 30.21
N SER A 374 -19.36 -6.73 29.83
CA SER A 374 -18.43 -6.00 30.69
C SER A 374 -18.95 -4.57 30.96
N PRO A 375 -18.51 -3.90 32.04
CA PRO A 375 -18.88 -2.51 32.28
C PRO A 375 -18.19 -1.52 31.32
N TYR A 376 -17.18 -1.96 30.58
CA TYR A 376 -16.34 -1.11 29.74
C TYR A 376 -16.97 -0.85 28.37
N ARG A 377 -16.80 0.38 27.85
CA ARG A 377 -17.39 0.83 26.57
C ARG A 377 -16.34 1.56 25.71
N PRO A 378 -15.32 0.87 25.19
CA PRO A 378 -14.20 1.51 24.50
C PRO A 378 -14.60 2.25 23.20
N LEU A 379 -15.74 1.88 22.61
CA LEU A 379 -16.29 2.58 21.44
C LEU A 379 -16.69 4.04 21.72
N LYS A 380 -16.73 4.47 22.99
CA LYS A 380 -16.85 5.90 23.35
C LYS A 380 -15.70 6.73 22.80
N GLY A 381 -14.54 6.14 22.51
CA GLY A 381 -13.42 6.81 21.86
C GLY A 381 -13.77 7.36 20.47
N LEU A 382 -14.80 6.82 19.82
CA LEU A 382 -15.29 7.34 18.54
C LEU A 382 -16.20 8.56 18.68
N LEU A 383 -16.58 8.94 19.90
CA LEU A 383 -17.40 10.12 20.17
C LEU A 383 -16.52 11.35 20.38
N ILE A 384 -16.86 12.43 19.68
CA ILE A 384 -16.15 13.71 19.78
C ILE A 384 -16.93 14.62 20.72
N SER A 385 -16.23 15.44 21.51
CA SER A 385 -16.89 16.43 22.35
C SER A 385 -17.64 17.44 21.48
N ARG A 386 -18.82 17.89 21.92
CA ARG A 386 -19.65 18.83 21.15
C ARG A 386 -18.90 20.11 20.81
N PHE A 387 -18.03 20.56 21.72
CA PHE A 387 -17.17 21.72 21.52
C PHE A 387 -16.16 21.51 20.39
N LEU A 388 -15.47 20.36 20.37
CA LEU A 388 -14.53 20.04 19.28
C LEU A 388 -15.22 19.93 17.92
N VAL A 389 -16.44 19.38 17.87
CA VAL A 389 -17.22 19.35 16.62
C VAL A 389 -17.46 20.76 16.09
N VAL A 390 -17.87 21.70 16.95
CA VAL A 390 -18.05 23.11 16.57
C VAL A 390 -16.75 23.73 16.08
N VAL A 391 -15.62 23.47 16.75
CA VAL A 391 -14.30 23.98 16.32
C VAL A 391 -13.92 23.41 14.94
N TYR A 392 -14.10 22.11 14.69
CA TYR A 392 -13.84 21.53 13.37
C TYR A 392 -14.73 22.13 12.28
N LEU A 393 -16.02 22.36 12.57
CA LEU A 393 -16.93 23.01 11.63
C LEU A 393 -16.51 24.45 11.34
N ILE A 394 -16.18 25.25 12.35
CA ILE A 394 -15.72 26.64 12.17
C ILE A 394 -14.40 26.66 11.39
N SER A 395 -13.43 25.82 11.76
CA SER A 395 -12.15 25.70 11.05
C SER A 395 -12.37 25.29 9.59
N GLY A 396 -13.20 24.28 9.34
CA GLY A 396 -13.50 23.80 7.99
C GLY A 396 -14.22 24.84 7.12
N MET A 397 -15.20 25.55 7.69
CA MET A 397 -15.87 26.63 6.97
C MET A 397 -14.93 27.80 6.69
N SER A 398 -14.08 28.17 7.66
CA SER A 398 -13.12 29.27 7.50
C SER A 398 -12.07 28.96 6.44
N THR A 399 -11.51 27.74 6.44
CA THR A 399 -10.55 27.31 5.42
C THR A 399 -11.19 27.15 4.06
N LYS A 400 -12.45 26.69 3.98
CA LYS A 400 -13.18 26.59 2.71
C LYS A 400 -13.50 27.96 2.11
N VAL A 401 -13.93 28.92 2.93
CA VAL A 401 -14.13 30.31 2.52
C VAL A 401 -12.79 30.89 2.04
N SER A 402 -11.71 30.65 2.80
CA SER A 402 -10.36 31.09 2.42
C SER A 402 -9.91 30.49 1.08
N GLU A 403 -10.17 29.21 0.82
CA GLU A 403 -9.89 28.57 -0.47
C GLU A 403 -10.62 29.29 -1.62
N VAL A 404 -11.93 29.48 -1.51
CA VAL A 404 -12.74 30.11 -2.57
C VAL A 404 -12.30 31.54 -2.87
N PHE A 405 -11.93 32.31 -1.85
CA PHE A 405 -11.56 33.72 -2.05
C PHE A 405 -10.08 33.94 -2.38
N LEU A 406 -9.16 33.07 -1.94
CA LEU A 406 -7.72 33.33 -2.01
C LEU A 406 -6.95 32.33 -2.88
N CYS A 407 -7.46 31.11 -3.11
CA CYS A 407 -6.81 30.10 -3.94
C CYS A 407 -7.43 30.04 -5.35
N CYS A 408 -6.68 29.75 -6.42
CA CYS A 408 -5.21 29.73 -6.54
C CYS A 408 -4.66 30.53 -7.73
N ASP A 409 -5.49 31.38 -8.34
CA ASP A 409 -5.13 32.19 -9.52
C ASP A 409 -4.72 33.63 -9.16
N LYS A 410 -4.88 34.04 -7.89
CA LYS A 410 -4.65 35.41 -7.41
C LYS A 410 -3.18 35.71 -7.01
N GLY A 411 -2.24 34.89 -7.48
CA GLY A 411 -0.81 35.03 -7.22
C GLY A 411 -0.32 34.50 -5.86
N TRP A 412 1.00 34.55 -5.64
CA TRP A 412 1.66 33.96 -4.47
C TRP A 412 1.26 34.59 -3.13
N MET A 413 0.97 35.90 -3.09
CA MET A 413 0.55 36.56 -1.86
C MET A 413 -0.80 36.02 -1.35
N ALA A 414 -1.77 35.80 -2.23
CA ALA A 414 -3.05 35.22 -1.85
C ALA A 414 -2.90 33.77 -1.34
N ARG A 415 -2.01 32.98 -1.97
CA ARG A 415 -1.67 31.62 -1.51
C ARG A 415 -1.05 31.63 -0.12
N LEU A 416 -0.13 32.56 0.16
CA LEU A 416 0.47 32.72 1.50
C LEU A 416 -0.57 33.09 2.55
N ILE A 417 -1.51 33.98 2.23
CA ILE A 417 -2.61 34.33 3.15
C ILE A 417 -3.50 33.11 3.42
N HIS A 418 -3.83 32.33 2.38
CA HIS A 418 -4.60 31.10 2.52
C HIS A 418 -3.90 30.06 3.42
N VAL A 419 -2.59 29.86 3.26
CA VAL A 419 -1.77 29.02 4.14
C VAL A 419 -1.79 29.55 5.57
N THR A 420 -1.67 30.87 5.75
CA THR A 420 -1.70 31.51 7.08
C THR A 420 -3.02 31.27 7.80
N VAL A 421 -4.16 31.42 7.12
CA VAL A 421 -5.49 31.11 7.68
C VAL A 421 -5.58 29.65 8.13
N GLY A 422 -5.04 28.74 7.32
CA GLY A 422 -4.99 27.31 7.64
C GLY A 422 -4.16 27.02 8.86
N ALA A 423 -2.96 27.60 8.95
CA ALA A 423 -2.08 27.45 10.09
C ALA A 423 -2.76 27.93 11.38
N LEU A 424 -3.41 29.10 11.36
CA LEU A 424 -4.14 29.62 12.52
C LEU A 424 -5.31 28.70 12.93
N CYS A 425 -6.13 28.25 11.98
CA CYS A 425 -7.24 27.33 12.25
C CYS A 425 -6.76 25.98 12.78
N LEU A 426 -5.66 25.45 12.21
CA LEU A 426 -5.05 24.19 12.64
C LEU A 426 -4.49 24.32 14.05
N THR A 427 -3.74 25.38 14.35
CA THR A 427 -3.23 25.65 15.70
C THR A 427 -4.38 25.76 16.69
N ALA A 428 -5.42 26.55 16.40
CA ALA A 428 -6.59 26.66 17.28
C ALA A 428 -7.29 25.30 17.52
N THR A 429 -7.40 24.47 16.48
CA THR A 429 -7.98 23.13 16.57
C THR A 429 -7.11 22.22 17.45
N LEU A 430 -5.79 22.18 17.22
CA LEU A 430 -4.85 21.39 18.01
C LEU A 430 -4.78 21.84 19.47
N THR A 431 -4.78 23.16 19.71
CA THR A 431 -4.85 23.72 21.07
C THR A 431 -6.14 23.33 21.76
N THR A 432 -7.28 23.35 21.05
CA THR A 432 -8.54 22.89 21.61
C THR A 432 -8.49 21.41 21.98
N ILE A 433 -7.99 20.54 21.08
CA ILE A 433 -7.79 19.12 21.37
C ILE A 433 -6.93 18.94 22.61
N PHE A 434 -5.85 19.72 22.74
CA PHE A 434 -4.95 19.68 23.88
C PHE A 434 -5.65 20.02 25.21
N PHE A 435 -6.60 20.94 25.21
CA PHE A 435 -7.32 21.30 26.44
C PHE A 435 -8.54 20.42 26.73
N THR A 436 -9.22 19.92 25.70
CA THR A 436 -10.45 19.12 25.89
C THR A 436 -10.17 17.64 26.14
N GLU A 437 -9.08 17.08 25.59
CA GLU A 437 -8.81 15.64 25.60
C GLU A 437 -7.61 15.29 26.50
N THR A 438 -7.69 15.68 27.78
CA THR A 438 -6.61 15.51 28.76
C THR A 438 -6.18 14.06 28.97
N ASN A 439 -7.13 13.12 28.97
CA ASN A 439 -6.87 11.67 29.09
C ASN A 439 -6.07 11.14 27.90
N LEU A 440 -6.40 11.60 26.68
CA LEU A 440 -5.71 11.21 25.47
C LEU A 440 -4.24 11.69 25.48
N ILE A 441 -4.00 12.91 25.94
CA ILE A 441 -2.65 13.48 26.00
C ILE A 441 -1.80 12.74 27.02
N HIS A 442 -2.38 12.38 28.16
CA HIS A 442 -1.72 11.53 29.13
C HIS A 442 -1.34 10.17 28.53
N PHE A 443 -2.25 9.55 27.77
CA PHE A 443 -1.97 8.30 27.04
C PHE A 443 -0.82 8.45 26.03
N VAL A 444 -0.85 9.48 25.18
CA VAL A 444 0.20 9.75 24.18
C VAL A 444 1.57 9.95 24.85
N ARG A 445 1.62 10.72 25.95
CA ARG A 445 2.86 10.98 26.69
C ARG A 445 3.45 9.73 27.32
N THR A 446 2.60 8.86 27.86
CA THR A 446 3.03 7.67 28.59
C THR A 446 3.37 6.49 27.68
N HIS A 447 2.62 6.27 26.60
CA HIS A 447 2.74 5.05 25.79
C HIS A 447 3.47 5.25 24.46
N ILE A 448 3.41 6.45 23.88
CA ILE A 448 4.04 6.75 22.57
C ILE A 448 5.39 7.45 22.80
N LEU A 449 5.40 8.58 23.51
CA LEU A 449 6.62 9.40 23.68
C LEU A 449 7.67 8.76 24.60
N SER A 450 7.26 8.06 25.65
CA SER A 450 8.23 7.41 26.56
C SER A 450 8.94 6.21 25.95
N ARG A 451 8.39 5.59 24.90
CA ARG A 451 9.03 4.49 24.16
C ARG A 451 10.16 5.01 23.27
N TYR A 452 9.92 6.10 22.55
CA TYR A 452 10.95 6.77 21.73
C TYR A 452 12.17 7.22 22.55
N SER A 453 11.94 7.75 23.76
CA SER A 453 13.06 8.13 24.64
C SER A 453 13.88 6.93 25.12
N LYS A 454 13.27 5.74 25.28
CA LYS A 454 13.99 4.52 25.69
C LYS A 454 14.72 3.83 24.54
N GLU A 455 14.24 3.96 23.31
CA GLU A 455 14.90 3.42 22.11
C GLU A 455 16.06 4.29 21.62
N GLN A 456 16.08 5.60 21.90
CA GLN A 456 17.24 6.46 21.62
C GLN A 456 18.38 6.35 22.66
N LEU A 457 18.12 5.69 23.79
CA LEU A 457 19.08 5.47 24.89
C LEU A 457 19.69 4.05 24.89
N LYS A 458 19.37 3.24 23.88
CA LYS A 458 20.00 1.94 23.58
C LYS A 458 20.63 2.00 22.21
#